data_AF-A0A3B8YN23-F1
#
_entry.id   AF-A0A3B8YN23-F1
#
_cell.length_a   1.000
_cell.length_b   1.000
_cell.length_c   1.000
_cell.angle_alpha   90.00
_cell.angle_beta   90.00
_cell.angle_gamma   90.00
#
_symmetry.space_group_name_H-M   'P 1'
#
loop_
_entity.id
_entity.type
_entity.pdbx_description
1 polymer ?
#
loop_
_entity_poly.entity_id
_entity_poly.type
_entity_poly.pdbx_seq_one_letter_code
_entity_poly.pdbx_strand_id
1 'polypeptide(L)' 'MRKILLITAILLVALATKADEGMWLLKELNRESVERMKELGFTFPVNKLYDEK' A
#
# COMPACT_ATOMS: atom_id res chain seq x y z
N MET A 1 31.79 11.54 -10.84
CA MET A 1 30.92 12.40 -10.01
C MET A 1 29.45 12.38 -10.46
N ARG A 2 29.08 12.94 -11.63
CA ARG A 2 27.67 13.02 -12.07
C ARG A 2 26.91 11.69 -12.12
N LYS A 3 27.56 10.62 -12.61
CA LYS A 3 26.96 9.27 -12.67
C LYS A 3 26.65 8.71 -11.27
N ILE A 4 27.52 8.97 -10.29
CA ILE A 4 27.34 8.52 -8.90
C ILE A 4 26.13 9.22 -8.29
N LEU A 5 26.02 10.55 -8.48
CA LEU A 5 24.87 11.33 -8.00
C LEU A 5 23.54 10.84 -8.59
N LEU A 6 23.51 10.52 -9.89
CA LEU A 6 22.32 9.96 -10.54
C LEU A 6 21.94 8.60 -9.96
N ILE A 7 22.90 7.71 -9.75
CA ILE A 7 22.66 6.39 -9.15
C ILE A 7 22.13 6.55 -7.72
N THR A 8 22.74 7.43 -6.91
CA THR A 8 22.28 7.72 -5.55
C THR A 8 20.86 8.28 -5.53
N ALA A 9 20.51 9.18 -6.46
CA ALA A 9 19.17 9.71 -6.58
C ALA A 9 18.13 8.62 -6.93
N ILE A 10 18.46 7.73 -7.87
CA ILE A 10 17.57 6.61 -8.25
C ILE A 10 17.36 5.66 -7.07
N LEU A 11 18.41 5.32 -6.31
CA LEU A 11 18.32 4.49 -5.11
C LEU A 11 17.43 5.12 -4.03
N LEU A 12 17.54 6.43 -3.82
CA LEU A 12 16.68 7.16 -2.86
C LEU A 12 15.21 7.11 -3.27
N VAL A 13 14.91 7.26 -4.57
CA VAL A 13 13.54 7.15 -5.07
C VAL A 13 13.00 5.72 -4.91
N ALA A 14 13.81 4.70 -5.20
CA ALA A 14 13.42 3.30 -5.01
C ALA A 14 13.15 2.93 -3.54
N LEU A 15 13.85 3.56 -2.59
CA LEU A 15 13.56 3.39 -1.15
C LEU A 15 12.25 4.08 -0.72
N ALA A 16 11.82 5.11 -1.44
CA ALA A 16 10.59 5.83 -1.17
C ALA A 16 9.34 5.14 -1.76
N THR A 17 9.51 4.23 -2.72
CA THR A 17 8.38 3.46 -3.26
C THR A 17 7.93 2.40 -2.27
N LYS A 18 6.67 2.46 -1.88
CA LYS A 18 5.98 1.37 -1.18
C LYS A 18 5.45 0.42 -2.23
N ALA A 19 5.83 -0.85 -2.16
CA ALA A 19 5.17 -1.88 -2.96
C ALA A 19 3.70 -1.90 -2.56
N ASP A 20 2.80 -1.98 -3.53
CA ASP A 20 1.40 -2.24 -3.24
C ASP A 20 1.31 -3.57 -2.49
N GLU A 21 0.81 -3.52 -1.26
CA GLU A 21 0.77 -4.68 -0.37
C GLU A 21 -0.04 -5.80 -1.04
N GLY A 22 0.66 -6.84 -1.49
CA GLY A 22 0.05 -8.05 -2.02
C GLY A 22 -0.59 -8.84 -0.87
N MET A 23 -1.77 -9.43 -1.14
CA MET A 23 -2.61 -10.20 -0.21
C MET A 23 -2.73 -9.65 1.21
N TRP A 24 -3.89 -9.07 1.50
CA TRP A 24 -4.19 -8.46 2.78
C TRP A 24 -4.81 -9.49 3.71
N LEU A 25 -4.36 -9.54 4.96
CA LEU A 25 -5.10 -10.22 6.01
C LEU A 25 -6.30 -9.34 6.39
N LEU A 26 -7.52 -9.84 6.18
CA LEU A 26 -8.74 -9.06 6.40
C LEU A 26 -8.90 -8.59 7.87
N LYS A 27 -8.32 -9.34 8.82
CA LYS A 27 -8.28 -8.97 10.23
C LYS A 27 -7.33 -7.79 10.55
N GLU A 28 -6.43 -7.43 9.63
CA GLU A 28 -5.37 -6.42 9.82
C GLU A 28 -5.56 -5.18 8.94
N LEU A 29 -6.74 -5.02 8.32
CA LEU A 29 -7.04 -3.84 7.51
C LEU A 29 -6.95 -2.57 8.36
N ASN A 30 -6.13 -1.63 7.91
CA ASN A 30 -5.97 -0.33 8.56
C ASN A 30 -6.63 0.78 7.72
N ARG A 31 -6.53 2.03 8.20
CA ARG A 31 -7.15 3.18 7.52
C ARG A 31 -6.65 3.34 6.09
N GLU A 32 -5.36 3.15 5.83
CA GLU A 32 -4.77 3.28 4.50
C GLU A 32 -5.25 2.17 3.55
N SER A 33 -5.33 0.93 4.05
CA SER A 33 -5.92 -0.22 3.34
C SER A 33 -7.33 0.07 2.88
N VAL A 34 -8.16 0.57 3.79
CA VAL A 34 -9.58 0.82 3.56
C VAL A 34 -9.80 1.95 2.57
N GLU A 35 -9.03 3.04 2.66
CA GLU A 35 -9.12 4.12 1.68
C GLU A 35 -8.70 3.64 0.28
N ARG A 36 -7.62 2.86 0.18
CA ARG A 36 -7.21 2.26 -1.09
C ARG A 36 -8.31 1.35 -1.67
N MET A 37 -8.95 0.53 -0.85
CA MET A 37 -10.07 -0.30 -1.30
C MET A 37 -11.21 0.56 -1.90
N LYS A 38 -11.56 1.67 -1.26
CA LYS A 38 -12.58 2.61 -1.77
C LYS A 38 -12.15 3.27 -3.08
N GLU A 39 -10.90 3.70 -3.20
CA GLU A 39 -10.33 4.27 -4.43
C GLU A 39 -10.41 3.28 -5.60
N LEU A 40 -10.23 1.99 -5.31
CA LEU A 40 -10.37 0.89 -6.27
C LEU A 40 -11.83 0.48 -6.56
N GLY A 41 -12.82 1.20 -6.01
CA GLY A 41 -14.24 0.98 -6.29
C GLY A 41 -14.94 0.00 -5.34
N PHE A 42 -14.34 -0.33 -4.20
CA PHE A 42 -15.00 -1.15 -3.19
C PHE A 42 -16.12 -0.36 -2.49
N THR A 43 -17.36 -0.82 -2.64
CA THR A 43 -18.56 -0.16 -2.09
C THR A 43 -19.19 -0.88 -0.90
N PHE A 44 -18.77 -2.11 -0.61
CA PHE A 44 -19.34 -2.91 0.47
C PHE A 44 -18.87 -2.39 1.85
N PRO A 45 -19.70 -2.46 2.92
CA PRO A 45 -19.27 -2.01 4.24
C PRO A 45 -18.11 -2.85 4.79
N VAL A 46 -16.96 -2.21 5.05
CA VAL A 46 -15.74 -2.88 5.54
C VAL A 46 -15.97 -3.61 6.86
N ASN A 47 -16.81 -3.06 7.75
CA ASN A 47 -17.16 -3.68 9.03
C ASN A 47 -17.96 -4.99 8.91
N LYS A 48 -18.40 -5.34 7.69
CA LYS A 48 -19.07 -6.62 7.37
C LYS A 48 -18.18 -7.53 6.54
N LEU A 49 -16.96 -7.10 6.20
CA LEU A 49 -16.07 -7.83 5.30
C LEU A 49 -15.43 -9.05 5.97
N TYR A 50 -15.25 -9.01 7.29
CA TYR A 50 -14.65 -10.08 8.07
C TYR A 50 -15.27 -10.13 9.47
N ASP A 51 -15.58 -11.35 9.91
CA ASP A 51 -15.97 -11.69 11.28
C ASP A 51 -15.13 -12.92 11.69
N GLU A 52 -14.48 -12.86 12.85
CA GLU A 52 -13.61 -13.93 13.37
C GLU A 52 -14.40 -15.01 14.15
N LYS A 53 -15.68 -14.78 14.40
CA LYS A 53 -16.55 -15.70 15.16
C LYS A 53 -16.86 -17.02 14.46
#